data_AF-A0A378WYA2-F1
#
_entry.id   AF-A0A378WYA2-F1
#
_cell.length_a   1.000
_cell.length_b   1.000
_cell.length_c   1.000
_cell.angle_alpha   90.00
_cell.angle_beta   90.00
_cell.angle_gamma   90.00
#
_symmetry.space_group_name_H-M   'P 1'
#
loop_
_entity.id
_entity.type
_entity.pdbx_description
1 polymer ?
#
loop_
_entity_poly.entity_id
_entity_poly.type
_entity_poly.pdbx_seq_one_letter_code
_entity_poly.pdbx_strand_id
1 'polypeptide(L)'
;MVLMATCPTKFTHHNGVYAGLAGSVAVLTAVAVGPRVMRSPRNRALFAAVVSLAMAQIFTSVNQWWWVSSFGVPWWNEPPSVLGIGFSRIFLIIAALCLLLAIWWHVRAPEPGTPHRVSPRAWRLAKFPPLMAAAAILVVFEVFSFTAGAVAQYPGFSLASSNIHAVVGNPCGLANKVLVETDPNASMMQPLVGDQFSTFTNGARGFVPNGVGDVMSPDEQEETSSIAKSFGNKPGTGESATQTGGAPLPYGLDAATTPELGTYGEEQPADLVTGWYRLPAQHDRSDIISIAAAGRIQAVGPNNGYVGGEPVEIEYGSTDSETSAHALGRVTPIDIGPAPSWRNLRVPLDRIPAAANVIRIVAKDHNLDPQRWVALTPPRIPKTHTLNDLVGSKQPVLLDWAVGLQFPCQRPFDHKDGIAQVPGWRILPNRLGAADTTMWESHAGGGPLGWSQQLLRSQTLATYLAYDWDQDWGELQRLSPIDPSAVPATPTVTQETHSGMWSPGHIYTW
;
A
#
# COMPACT_ATOMS: atom_id res chain seq x y z
N MET A 1 12.99 18.26 -24.91
CA MET A 1 13.87 18.12 -23.73
C MET A 1 14.30 19.47 -23.15
N VAL A 2 15.02 20.33 -23.87
CA VAL A 2 15.48 21.64 -23.32
C VAL A 2 14.34 22.50 -22.76
N LEU A 3 13.21 22.61 -23.46
CA LEU A 3 12.06 23.39 -22.98
C LEU A 3 11.41 22.82 -21.70
N MET A 4 11.60 21.53 -21.38
CA MET A 4 11.09 20.99 -20.11
C MET A 4 11.84 21.53 -18.89
N ALA A 5 13.06 22.07 -19.11
CA ALA A 5 13.84 22.70 -18.06
C ALA A 5 13.12 23.94 -17.49
N THR A 6 12.25 24.59 -18.27
CA THR A 6 11.50 25.79 -17.81
C THR A 6 10.16 25.45 -17.15
N CYS A 7 9.71 24.19 -17.15
CA CYS A 7 8.48 23.80 -16.44
C CYS A 7 8.64 24.00 -14.92
N PRO A 8 7.67 24.59 -14.19
CA PRO A 8 7.83 24.80 -12.75
C PRO A 8 7.95 23.49 -11.97
N THR A 9 7.28 22.41 -12.41
CA THR A 9 7.35 21.07 -11.82
C THR A 9 8.22 20.12 -12.65
N LYS A 10 8.85 19.15 -11.98
CA LYS A 10 9.86 18.25 -12.57
C LYS A 10 9.56 16.76 -12.32
N PHE A 11 8.29 16.38 -12.41
CA PHE A 11 7.86 15.00 -12.22
C PHE A 11 8.32 14.09 -13.35
N THR A 12 8.65 12.84 -13.03
CA THR A 12 8.99 11.79 -13.99
C THR A 12 7.83 11.47 -14.94
N HIS A 13 6.57 11.67 -14.51
CA HIS A 13 5.36 11.54 -15.34
C HIS A 13 5.38 12.43 -16.58
N HIS A 14 6.10 13.56 -16.56
CA HIS A 14 6.22 14.43 -17.73
C HIS A 14 6.89 13.77 -18.93
N ASN A 15 7.64 12.67 -18.72
CA ASN A 15 8.27 11.92 -19.81
C ASN A 15 7.24 11.28 -20.77
N GLY A 16 5.97 11.14 -20.36
CA GLY A 16 4.90 10.63 -21.21
C GLY A 16 4.70 11.46 -22.49
N VAL A 17 5.04 12.75 -22.49
CA VAL A 17 4.97 13.62 -23.68
C VAL A 17 5.83 13.10 -24.85
N TYR A 18 6.87 12.30 -24.55
CA TYR A 18 7.76 11.75 -25.56
C TYR A 18 7.25 10.46 -26.19
N ALA A 19 6.16 9.84 -25.71
CA ALA A 19 5.72 8.53 -26.18
C ALA A 19 5.49 8.50 -27.71
N GLY A 20 4.80 9.50 -28.26
CA GLY A 20 4.56 9.61 -29.70
C GLY A 20 5.84 9.84 -30.53
N LEU A 21 6.76 10.68 -30.02
CA LEU A 21 8.04 10.95 -30.68
C LEU A 21 8.99 9.75 -30.60
N ALA A 22 9.02 9.07 -29.46
CA ALA A 22 9.86 7.90 -29.21
C ALA A 22 9.54 6.77 -30.18
N GLY A 23 8.26 6.51 -30.46
CA GLY A 23 7.85 5.52 -31.46
C GLY A 23 8.41 5.84 -32.85
N SER A 24 8.27 7.08 -33.31
CA SER A 24 8.78 7.53 -34.62
C SER A 24 10.31 7.43 -34.72
N VAL A 25 11.02 7.86 -33.66
CA VAL A 25 12.48 7.77 -33.58
C VAL A 25 12.94 6.31 -33.51
N ALA A 26 12.22 5.44 -32.80
CA ALA A 26 12.55 4.02 -32.71
C ALA A 26 12.43 3.33 -34.08
N VAL A 27 11.39 3.63 -34.86
CA VAL A 27 11.24 3.10 -36.23
C VAL A 27 12.38 3.55 -37.14
N LEU A 28 12.69 4.85 -37.15
CA LEU A 28 13.81 5.39 -37.93
C LEU A 28 15.14 4.73 -37.51
N THR A 29 15.35 4.59 -36.21
CA THR A 29 16.55 3.93 -35.65
C THR A 29 16.61 2.47 -36.09
N ALA A 30 15.52 1.71 -36.01
CA ALA A 30 15.45 0.31 -36.42
C ALA A 30 15.82 0.13 -37.91
N VAL A 31 15.39 1.05 -38.78
CA VAL A 31 15.77 1.08 -40.20
C VAL A 31 17.25 1.42 -40.37
N ALA A 32 17.74 2.45 -39.68
CA ALA A 32 19.14 2.91 -39.77
C ALA A 32 20.15 1.86 -39.27
N VAL A 33 19.79 1.12 -38.22
CA VAL A 33 20.60 0.00 -37.70
C VAL A 33 20.27 -1.33 -38.39
N GLY A 34 19.42 -1.32 -39.41
CA GLY A 34 19.08 -2.49 -40.20
C GLY A 34 20.26 -3.00 -41.06
N PRO A 35 20.28 -4.29 -41.44
CA PRO A 35 21.44 -4.91 -42.10
C PRO A 35 21.73 -4.36 -43.51
N ARG A 36 20.75 -3.66 -44.13
CA ARG A 36 20.94 -2.99 -45.42
C ARG A 36 21.74 -1.68 -45.30
N VAL A 37 21.61 -0.99 -44.16
CA VAL A 37 22.25 0.31 -43.88
C VAL A 37 23.51 0.10 -43.06
N MET A 38 23.39 -0.46 -41.86
CA MET A 38 24.54 -0.79 -41.01
C MET A 38 25.11 -2.16 -41.40
N ARG A 39 26.00 -2.17 -42.39
CA ARG A 39 26.60 -3.41 -42.94
C ARG A 39 27.72 -4.00 -42.07
N SER A 40 28.34 -3.19 -41.20
CA SER A 40 29.45 -3.64 -40.36
C SER A 40 28.96 -4.52 -39.20
N PRO A 41 29.35 -5.81 -39.12
CA PRO A 41 28.94 -6.69 -38.04
C PRO A 41 29.43 -6.18 -36.67
N ARG A 42 30.61 -5.55 -36.62
CA ARG A 42 31.16 -4.87 -35.44
C ARG A 42 30.19 -3.82 -34.88
N ASN A 43 29.74 -2.89 -35.72
CA ASN A 43 28.86 -1.80 -35.28
C ASN A 43 27.49 -2.33 -34.82
N ARG A 44 27.02 -3.43 -35.42
CA ARG A 44 25.78 -4.11 -35.01
C ARG A 44 25.92 -4.79 -33.64
N ALA A 45 27.06 -5.44 -33.38
CA ALA A 45 27.37 -5.98 -32.05
C ALA A 45 27.49 -4.87 -30.99
N LEU A 46 28.13 -3.74 -31.33
CA LEU A 46 28.18 -2.58 -30.43
C LEU A 46 26.78 -2.04 -30.13
N PHE A 47 25.92 -1.90 -31.14
CA PHE A 47 24.55 -1.46 -30.93
C PHE A 47 23.75 -2.44 -30.07
N ALA A 48 23.90 -3.75 -30.29
CA ALA A 48 23.29 -4.78 -29.45
C ALA A 48 23.80 -4.72 -28.00
N ALA A 49 25.09 -4.43 -27.80
CA ALA A 49 25.65 -4.22 -26.46
C ALA A 49 25.03 -3.01 -25.75
N VAL A 50 24.88 -1.88 -26.46
CA VAL A 50 24.25 -0.66 -25.91
C VAL A 50 22.80 -0.92 -25.53
N VAL A 51 22.02 -1.59 -26.39
CA VAL A 51 20.63 -1.95 -26.09
C VAL A 51 20.56 -2.91 -24.89
N SER A 52 21.46 -3.89 -24.83
CA SER A 52 21.50 -4.84 -23.70
C SER A 52 21.90 -4.16 -22.40
N LEU A 53 22.82 -3.19 -22.42
CA LEU A 53 23.18 -2.40 -21.25
C LEU A 53 22.01 -1.52 -20.78
N ALA A 54 21.23 -0.94 -21.71
CA ALA A 54 20.02 -0.22 -21.37
C ALA A 54 18.97 -1.14 -20.72
N MET A 55 18.75 -2.34 -21.27
CA MET A 55 17.87 -3.36 -20.66
C MET A 55 18.35 -3.77 -19.28
N ALA A 56 19.65 -3.95 -19.09
CA ALA A 56 20.24 -4.24 -17.80
C ALA A 56 19.91 -3.15 -16.77
N GLN A 57 20.05 -1.88 -17.17
CA GLN A 57 19.73 -0.73 -16.32
C GLN A 57 18.23 -0.68 -15.96
N ILE A 58 17.34 -0.94 -16.93
CA ILE A 58 15.89 -0.95 -16.70
C ILE A 58 15.50 -1.98 -15.63
N PHE A 59 16.07 -3.19 -15.70
CA PHE A 59 15.76 -4.28 -14.76
C PHE A 59 16.57 -4.25 -13.45
N THR A 60 17.17 -3.12 -13.08
CA THR A 60 17.82 -2.95 -11.77
C THR A 60 16.84 -2.58 -10.65
N SER A 61 15.67 -2.05 -11.00
CA SER A 61 14.65 -1.58 -10.06
C SER A 61 13.47 -2.55 -9.97
N VAL A 62 12.54 -2.23 -9.07
CA VAL A 62 11.30 -2.98 -8.80
C VAL A 62 10.26 -2.77 -9.92
N ASN A 63 9.35 -3.72 -10.08
CA ASN A 63 8.21 -3.64 -11.00
C ASN A 63 6.97 -3.04 -10.30
N GLN A 64 7.14 -1.85 -9.73
CA GLN A 64 6.11 -1.19 -8.95
C GLN A 64 5.23 -0.28 -9.82
N TRP A 65 3.94 -0.34 -9.57
CA TRP A 65 2.92 0.53 -10.14
C TRP A 65 2.22 1.34 -9.06
N TRP A 66 1.42 2.31 -9.48
CA TRP A 66 0.85 3.29 -8.57
C TRP A 66 -0.28 2.69 -7.71
N TRP A 67 -0.14 2.76 -6.38
CA TRP A 67 -1.14 2.31 -5.37
C TRP A 67 -1.76 0.95 -5.72
N VAL A 68 -3.09 0.87 -5.93
CA VAL A 68 -3.78 -0.40 -6.24
C VAL A 68 -3.33 -1.08 -7.54
N SER A 69 -2.65 -0.35 -8.43
CA SER A 69 -2.15 -0.91 -9.69
C SER A 69 -1.05 -1.94 -9.46
N SER A 70 -0.39 -1.92 -8.30
CA SER A 70 0.63 -2.90 -7.91
C SER A 70 0.04 -4.20 -7.35
N PHE A 71 -1.26 -4.28 -7.09
CA PHE A 71 -1.84 -5.43 -6.40
C PHE A 71 -1.68 -6.70 -7.23
N GLY A 72 -0.97 -7.68 -6.66
CA GLY A 72 -0.63 -8.94 -7.31
C GLY A 72 0.42 -8.86 -8.42
N VAL A 73 1.02 -7.68 -8.69
CA VAL A 73 2.05 -7.54 -9.72
C VAL A 73 3.33 -8.29 -9.30
N PRO A 74 3.91 -9.15 -10.17
CA PRO A 74 5.16 -9.84 -9.86
C PRO A 74 6.31 -8.86 -9.65
N TRP A 75 7.16 -9.12 -8.66
CA TRP A 75 8.34 -8.31 -8.33
C TRP A 75 8.01 -6.83 -8.03
N TRP A 76 6.87 -6.56 -7.40
CA TRP A 76 6.48 -5.18 -7.06
C TRP A 76 7.39 -4.52 -6.01
N ASN A 77 8.05 -5.32 -5.16
CA ASN A 77 8.93 -4.88 -4.06
C ASN A 77 10.40 -5.32 -4.21
N GLU A 78 10.73 -6.05 -5.26
CA GLU A 78 12.10 -6.53 -5.51
C GLU A 78 12.44 -6.47 -7.01
N PRO A 79 13.72 -6.43 -7.41
CA PRO A 79 14.06 -6.45 -8.82
C PRO A 79 13.67 -7.77 -9.52
N PRO A 80 13.17 -7.73 -10.77
CA PRO A 80 12.80 -8.94 -11.50
C PRO A 80 13.92 -9.97 -11.62
N SER A 81 13.62 -11.20 -11.24
CA SER A 81 14.58 -12.30 -11.24
C SER A 81 13.94 -13.65 -11.60
N VAL A 82 14.75 -14.57 -12.13
CA VAL A 82 14.34 -15.95 -12.43
C VAL A 82 15.38 -16.91 -11.86
N LEU A 83 14.94 -17.91 -11.10
CA LEU A 83 15.82 -18.90 -10.44
C LEU A 83 16.95 -18.24 -9.61
N GLY A 84 16.66 -17.10 -8.96
CA GLY A 84 17.64 -16.33 -8.19
C GLY A 84 18.63 -15.49 -9.03
N ILE A 85 18.49 -15.45 -10.35
CA ILE A 85 19.29 -14.62 -11.24
C ILE A 85 18.45 -13.42 -11.71
N GLY A 86 18.85 -12.21 -11.30
CA GLY A 86 18.22 -10.97 -11.73
C GLY A 86 18.29 -10.76 -13.24
N PHE A 87 17.22 -10.24 -13.84
CA PHE A 87 17.19 -9.91 -15.27
C PHE A 87 18.28 -8.92 -15.65
N SER A 88 18.58 -7.95 -14.77
CA SER A 88 19.71 -7.03 -14.93
C SER A 88 21.02 -7.76 -15.20
N ARG A 89 21.35 -8.78 -14.39
CA ARG A 89 22.55 -9.60 -14.53
C ARG A 89 22.58 -10.37 -15.85
N ILE A 90 21.45 -10.93 -16.27
CA ILE A 90 21.32 -11.63 -17.56
C ILE A 90 21.67 -10.68 -18.71
N PHE A 91 21.07 -9.48 -18.73
CA PHE A 91 21.33 -8.49 -19.76
C PHE A 91 22.75 -7.91 -19.71
N LEU A 92 23.37 -7.79 -18.52
CA LEU A 92 24.78 -7.42 -18.39
C LEU A 92 25.70 -8.47 -19.03
N ILE A 93 25.44 -9.76 -18.81
CA ILE A 93 26.19 -10.85 -19.45
C ILE A 93 26.03 -10.78 -20.97
N ILE A 94 24.80 -10.56 -21.46
CA ILE A 94 24.53 -10.40 -22.89
C ILE A 94 25.30 -9.19 -23.46
N ALA A 95 25.32 -8.06 -22.74
CA ALA A 95 26.07 -6.87 -23.13
C ALA A 95 27.57 -7.16 -23.23
N ALA A 96 28.15 -7.83 -22.23
CA ALA A 96 29.55 -8.23 -22.22
C ALA A 96 29.89 -9.16 -23.40
N LEU A 97 29.04 -10.16 -23.68
CA LEU A 97 29.22 -11.05 -24.83
C LEU A 97 29.15 -10.29 -26.16
N CYS A 98 28.24 -9.33 -26.29
CA CYS A 98 28.15 -8.47 -27.48
C CYS A 98 29.39 -7.57 -27.64
N LEU A 99 29.95 -7.04 -26.55
CA LEU A 99 31.20 -6.27 -26.58
C LEU A 99 32.40 -7.14 -26.98
N LEU A 100 32.52 -8.34 -26.42
CA LEU A 100 33.55 -9.31 -26.81
C LEU A 100 33.44 -9.66 -28.30
N LEU A 101 32.22 -9.87 -28.81
CA LEU A 101 31.97 -10.10 -30.22
C LEU A 101 32.34 -8.89 -31.09
N ALA A 102 32.04 -7.68 -30.62
CA ALA A 102 32.43 -6.45 -31.29
C ALA A 102 33.97 -6.30 -31.34
N ILE A 103 34.68 -6.57 -30.24
CA ILE A 103 36.15 -6.56 -30.18
C ILE A 103 36.71 -7.61 -31.15
N TRP A 104 36.16 -8.82 -31.15
CA TRP A 104 36.59 -9.89 -32.06
C TRP A 104 36.45 -9.50 -33.53
N TRP A 105 35.31 -8.91 -33.91
CA TRP A 105 35.10 -8.39 -35.26
C TRP A 105 35.91 -7.13 -35.56
N HIS A 106 36.29 -6.36 -34.55
CA HIS A 106 37.16 -5.19 -34.71
C HIS A 106 38.58 -5.63 -35.04
N VAL A 107 39.14 -6.58 -34.28
CA VAL A 107 40.50 -7.09 -34.50
C VAL A 107 40.63 -7.84 -35.82
N ARG A 108 39.55 -8.50 -36.28
CA ARG A 108 39.51 -9.18 -37.59
C ARG A 108 39.02 -8.30 -38.74
N ALA A 109 38.82 -7.01 -38.52
CA ALA A 109 38.32 -6.11 -39.57
C ALA A 109 39.30 -6.11 -40.75
N PRO A 110 38.81 -6.35 -41.97
CA PRO A 110 39.68 -6.35 -43.13
C PRO A 110 40.00 -4.90 -43.55
N GLU A 111 40.93 -4.72 -44.47
CA GLU A 111 41.38 -3.39 -44.91
C GLU A 111 40.20 -2.51 -45.39
N PRO A 112 40.28 -1.18 -45.21
CA PRO A 112 39.24 -0.26 -45.64
C PRO A 112 38.82 -0.52 -47.10
N GLY A 113 37.52 -0.78 -47.33
CA GLY A 113 36.97 -1.07 -48.66
C GLY A 113 36.73 -2.56 -48.96
N THR A 114 37.25 -3.48 -48.14
CA THR A 114 36.98 -4.91 -48.29
C THR A 114 35.81 -5.39 -47.41
N PRO A 115 34.87 -6.18 -47.94
CA PRO A 115 33.74 -6.68 -47.15
C PRO A 115 34.18 -7.71 -46.12
N HIS A 116 33.67 -7.57 -44.90
CA HIS A 116 33.97 -8.47 -43.78
C HIS A 116 33.51 -9.90 -44.10
N ARG A 117 34.45 -10.86 -44.15
CA ARG A 117 34.15 -12.28 -44.44
C ARG A 117 33.62 -12.96 -43.18
N VAL A 118 32.32 -12.83 -42.95
CA VAL A 118 31.62 -13.45 -41.83
C VAL A 118 30.93 -14.74 -42.28
N SER A 119 30.98 -15.79 -41.46
CA SER A 119 30.26 -17.02 -41.76
C SER A 119 28.74 -16.77 -41.86
N PRO A 120 27.98 -17.57 -42.64
CA PRO A 120 26.53 -17.40 -42.75
C PRO A 120 25.81 -17.42 -41.39
N ARG A 121 26.30 -18.22 -40.43
CA ARG A 121 25.75 -18.30 -39.06
C ARG A 121 26.01 -17.02 -38.26
N ALA A 122 27.24 -16.52 -38.28
CA ALA A 122 27.60 -15.29 -37.57
C ALA A 122 26.92 -14.07 -38.21
N TRP A 123 26.66 -14.10 -39.52
CA TRP A 123 25.86 -13.07 -40.19
C TRP A 123 24.38 -13.14 -39.83
N ARG A 124 23.81 -14.33 -39.64
CA ARG A 124 22.44 -14.48 -39.09
C ARG A 124 22.33 -13.87 -37.69
N LEU A 125 23.30 -14.13 -36.82
CA LEU A 125 23.36 -13.54 -35.48
C LEU A 125 23.46 -12.01 -35.57
N ALA A 126 24.33 -11.49 -36.43
CA ALA A 126 24.44 -10.04 -36.64
C ALA A 126 23.11 -9.41 -37.11
N LYS A 127 22.30 -10.10 -37.92
CA LYS A 127 21.01 -9.60 -38.42
C LYS A 127 19.92 -9.49 -37.36
N PHE A 128 20.13 -10.00 -36.15
CA PHE A 128 19.17 -9.86 -35.06
C PHE A 128 18.79 -8.38 -34.85
N PRO A 129 17.51 -8.05 -34.65
CA PRO A 129 17.07 -6.67 -34.39
C PRO A 129 16.97 -6.40 -32.87
N PRO A 130 18.07 -6.03 -32.18
CA PRO A 130 18.10 -5.95 -30.72
C PRO A 130 17.11 -4.93 -30.15
N LEU A 131 16.93 -3.78 -30.82
CA LEU A 131 16.00 -2.74 -30.36
C LEU A 131 14.54 -3.21 -30.40
N MET A 132 14.13 -3.89 -31.47
CA MET A 132 12.76 -4.42 -31.60
C MET A 132 12.52 -5.56 -30.61
N ALA A 133 13.50 -6.44 -30.41
CA ALA A 133 13.42 -7.50 -29.42
C ALA A 133 13.31 -6.94 -28.00
N ALA A 134 14.13 -5.94 -27.65
CA ALA A 134 14.07 -5.27 -26.35
C ALA A 134 12.69 -4.62 -26.10
N ALA A 135 12.16 -3.88 -27.07
CA ALA A 135 10.84 -3.29 -26.98
C ALA A 135 9.74 -4.35 -26.81
N ALA A 136 9.79 -5.44 -27.58
CA ALA A 136 8.83 -6.54 -27.47
C ALA A 136 8.89 -7.23 -26.10
N ILE A 137 10.11 -7.44 -25.56
CA ILE A 137 10.31 -8.03 -24.22
C ILE A 137 9.66 -7.14 -23.15
N LEU A 138 9.87 -5.81 -23.21
CA LEU A 138 9.28 -4.89 -22.24
C LEU A 138 7.75 -4.89 -22.31
N VAL A 139 7.17 -4.80 -23.51
CA VAL A 139 5.71 -4.85 -23.69
C VAL A 139 5.12 -6.16 -23.19
N VAL A 140 5.74 -7.30 -23.52
CA VAL A 140 5.28 -8.61 -23.04
C VAL A 140 5.42 -8.70 -21.52
N PHE A 141 6.50 -8.19 -20.94
CA PHE A 141 6.71 -8.14 -19.50
C PHE A 141 5.64 -7.31 -18.79
N GLU A 142 5.31 -6.13 -19.30
CA GLU A 142 4.27 -5.25 -18.75
C GLU A 142 2.88 -5.90 -18.83
N VAL A 143 2.50 -6.44 -20.01
CA VAL A 143 1.21 -7.13 -20.19
C VAL A 143 1.13 -8.38 -19.31
N PHE A 144 2.21 -9.15 -19.22
CA PHE A 144 2.29 -10.30 -18.33
C PHE A 144 2.13 -9.88 -16.87
N SER A 145 2.77 -8.81 -16.44
CA SER A 145 2.71 -8.31 -15.06
C SER A 145 1.27 -8.00 -14.63
N PHE A 146 0.53 -7.25 -15.45
CA PHE A 146 -0.87 -6.93 -15.17
C PHE A 146 -1.79 -8.15 -15.29
N THR A 147 -1.52 -9.05 -16.24
CA THR A 147 -2.31 -10.28 -16.39
C THR A 147 -2.10 -11.20 -15.19
N ALA A 148 -0.87 -11.37 -14.74
CA ALA A 148 -0.52 -12.14 -13.55
C ALA A 148 -1.17 -11.55 -12.30
N GLY A 149 -1.12 -10.22 -12.12
CA GLY A 149 -1.80 -9.54 -11.01
C GLY A 149 -3.32 -9.75 -11.04
N ALA A 150 -3.95 -9.61 -12.21
CA ALA A 150 -5.38 -9.86 -12.37
C ALA A 150 -5.80 -11.28 -12.01
N VAL A 151 -4.99 -12.29 -12.37
CA VAL A 151 -5.26 -13.70 -12.08
C VAL A 151 -4.99 -14.02 -10.61
N ALA A 152 -3.86 -13.57 -10.06
CA ALA A 152 -3.46 -13.83 -8.68
C ALA A 152 -4.45 -13.22 -7.67
N GLN A 153 -5.02 -12.07 -8.01
CA GLN A 153 -5.96 -11.36 -7.15
C GLN A 153 -7.40 -11.87 -7.22
N TYR A 154 -7.75 -12.80 -8.12
CA TYR A 154 -9.13 -13.28 -8.21
C TYR A 154 -9.46 -14.24 -7.04
N PRO A 155 -10.58 -14.08 -6.30
CA PRO A 155 -11.77 -13.24 -6.58
C PRO A 155 -11.78 -11.84 -5.90
N GLY A 156 -10.67 -11.41 -5.30
CA GLY A 156 -10.43 -10.09 -4.73
C GLY A 156 -10.42 -8.93 -5.74
N PHE A 157 -9.86 -7.80 -5.31
CA PHE A 157 -9.79 -6.59 -6.14
C PHE A 157 -8.60 -6.63 -7.10
N SER A 158 -8.85 -6.38 -8.39
CA SER A 158 -7.83 -6.01 -9.35
C SER A 158 -8.37 -4.93 -10.28
N LEU A 159 -7.48 -4.18 -10.95
CA LEU A 159 -7.91 -3.21 -11.96
C LEU A 159 -8.72 -3.87 -13.08
N ALA A 160 -8.34 -5.10 -13.47
CA ALA A 160 -9.06 -5.86 -14.47
C ALA A 160 -10.47 -6.23 -13.97
N SER A 161 -10.61 -6.77 -12.76
CA SER A 161 -11.93 -7.13 -12.21
C SER A 161 -12.82 -5.89 -12.03
N SER A 162 -12.26 -4.77 -11.53
CA SER A 162 -12.96 -3.49 -11.39
C SER A 162 -13.51 -2.98 -12.74
N ASN A 163 -12.69 -2.95 -13.78
CA ASN A 163 -13.10 -2.49 -15.10
C ASN A 163 -14.14 -3.43 -15.75
N ILE A 164 -13.98 -4.75 -15.60
CA ILE A 164 -14.97 -5.73 -16.09
C ILE A 164 -16.31 -5.54 -15.37
N HIS A 165 -16.28 -5.37 -14.04
CA HIS A 165 -17.48 -5.13 -13.23
C HIS A 165 -18.17 -3.82 -13.62
N ALA A 166 -17.41 -2.75 -13.90
CA ALA A 166 -17.96 -1.49 -14.38
C ALA A 166 -18.71 -1.64 -15.72
N VAL A 167 -18.15 -2.39 -16.67
CA VAL A 167 -18.80 -2.66 -17.98
C VAL A 167 -20.12 -3.43 -17.81
N VAL A 168 -20.22 -4.32 -16.83
CA VAL A 168 -21.46 -5.07 -16.55
C VAL A 168 -22.41 -4.37 -15.57
N GLY A 169 -22.19 -3.08 -15.27
CA GLY A 169 -23.12 -2.26 -14.48
C GLY A 169 -22.86 -2.22 -12.98
N ASN A 170 -21.70 -2.70 -12.50
CA ASN A 170 -21.25 -2.55 -11.12
C ASN A 170 -19.97 -1.70 -11.02
N PRO A 171 -20.07 -0.36 -11.15
CA PRO A 171 -18.91 0.50 -11.32
C PRO A 171 -18.22 0.92 -10.02
N CYS A 172 -18.71 0.56 -8.83
CA CYS A 172 -18.22 1.14 -7.57
C CYS A 172 -16.83 0.68 -7.11
N GLY A 173 -16.12 -0.09 -7.94
CA GLY A 173 -14.71 -0.39 -7.77
C GLY A 173 -14.36 -0.95 -6.39
N LEU A 174 -13.42 -0.28 -5.72
CA LEU A 174 -12.88 -0.72 -4.44
C LEU A 174 -13.92 -0.63 -3.31
N ALA A 175 -14.93 0.24 -3.43
CA ALA A 175 -15.98 0.39 -2.42
C ALA A 175 -16.79 -0.89 -2.15
N ASN A 176 -16.89 -1.80 -3.14
CA ASN A 176 -17.56 -3.09 -3.01
C ASN A 176 -16.66 -4.20 -2.44
N LYS A 177 -15.36 -3.93 -2.30
CA LYS A 177 -14.36 -4.90 -1.85
C LYS A 177 -13.74 -4.53 -0.50
N VAL A 178 -13.83 -3.27 -0.10
CA VAL A 178 -13.47 -2.85 1.26
C VAL A 178 -14.59 -3.25 2.22
N LEU A 179 -14.23 -4.07 3.19
CA LEU A 179 -15.05 -4.49 4.32
C LEU A 179 -14.77 -3.54 5.49
N VAL A 180 -15.82 -3.01 6.11
CA VAL A 180 -15.76 -2.04 7.19
C VAL A 180 -16.44 -2.60 8.42
N GLU A 181 -15.71 -2.67 9.53
CA GLU A 181 -16.23 -2.99 10.86
C GLU A 181 -16.79 -1.71 11.49
N THR A 182 -18.12 -1.62 11.64
CA THR A 182 -18.79 -0.39 12.11
C THR A 182 -18.83 -0.25 13.63
N ASP A 183 -18.82 -1.37 14.35
CA ASP A 183 -18.79 -1.43 15.81
C ASP A 183 -17.89 -2.59 16.28
N PRO A 184 -16.60 -2.32 16.53
CA PRO A 184 -15.66 -3.37 16.96
C PRO A 184 -15.95 -3.90 18.37
N ASN A 185 -16.70 -3.16 19.20
CA ASN A 185 -17.02 -3.57 20.58
C ASN A 185 -18.05 -4.71 20.59
N ALA A 186 -18.99 -4.70 19.65
CA ALA A 186 -19.98 -5.77 19.47
C ALA A 186 -19.43 -7.05 18.79
N SER A 187 -18.13 -7.04 18.44
CA SER A 187 -17.44 -8.14 17.74
C SER A 187 -16.51 -8.95 18.63
N MET A 188 -16.31 -8.56 19.90
CA MET A 188 -15.44 -9.25 20.84
C MET A 188 -15.81 -10.72 21.00
N MET A 189 -14.79 -11.60 20.96
CA MET A 189 -15.00 -13.02 21.14
C MET A 189 -15.41 -13.33 22.58
N GLN A 190 -16.31 -14.30 22.75
CA GLN A 190 -16.77 -14.69 24.09
C GLN A 190 -15.70 -15.53 24.79
N PRO A 191 -15.28 -15.17 26.01
CA PRO A 191 -14.44 -16.04 26.82
C PRO A 191 -15.04 -17.41 27.06
N LEU A 192 -14.18 -18.42 27.23
CA LEU A 192 -14.58 -19.74 27.71
C LEU A 192 -15.06 -19.67 29.17
N VAL A 193 -14.33 -18.91 29.99
CA VAL A 193 -14.57 -18.70 31.43
C VAL A 193 -14.25 -17.24 31.78
N GLY A 194 -15.11 -16.61 32.58
CA GLY A 194 -14.90 -15.26 33.08
C GLY A 194 -15.42 -14.17 32.16
N ASP A 195 -14.86 -12.98 32.28
CA ASP A 195 -15.15 -11.80 31.47
C ASP A 195 -13.93 -11.40 30.63
N GLN A 196 -14.09 -10.41 29.73
CA GLN A 196 -13.00 -9.96 28.85
C GLN A 196 -11.73 -9.60 29.62
N PHE A 197 -11.85 -8.89 30.74
CA PHE A 197 -10.70 -8.42 31.54
C PHE A 197 -9.96 -9.57 32.20
N SER A 198 -10.67 -10.42 32.96
CA SER A 198 -10.07 -11.55 33.64
C SER A 198 -9.49 -12.59 32.66
N THR A 199 -10.15 -12.85 31.54
CA THR A 199 -9.64 -13.75 30.51
C THR A 199 -8.42 -13.19 29.81
N PHE A 200 -8.42 -11.90 29.44
CA PHE A 200 -7.30 -11.29 28.73
C PHE A 200 -6.06 -11.10 29.60
N THR A 201 -6.26 -10.69 30.86
CA THR A 201 -5.16 -10.48 31.82
C THR A 201 -4.66 -11.76 32.48
N ASN A 202 -5.33 -12.89 32.22
CA ASN A 202 -4.91 -14.19 32.73
C ASN A 202 -3.48 -14.50 32.27
N GLY A 203 -2.63 -14.94 33.19
CA GLY A 203 -1.27 -15.36 32.90
C GLY A 203 -0.31 -14.27 32.43
N ALA A 204 -0.70 -12.98 32.48
CA ALA A 204 0.17 -11.86 32.13
C ALA A 204 1.32 -11.70 33.14
N ARG A 205 2.55 -11.59 32.63
CA ARG A 205 3.77 -11.27 33.39
C ARG A 205 4.55 -10.23 32.60
N GLY A 206 4.78 -9.04 33.15
CA GLY A 206 5.41 -7.93 32.42
C GLY A 206 4.56 -7.35 31.28
N PHE A 207 3.29 -7.78 31.15
CA PHE A 207 2.29 -7.12 30.31
C PHE A 207 1.38 -6.33 31.25
N VAL A 208 1.37 -5.00 31.13
CA VAL A 208 0.69 -4.08 32.04
C VAL A 208 -0.35 -3.23 31.31
N PRO A 209 -1.46 -2.85 31.98
CA PRO A 209 -2.41 -1.90 31.41
C PRO A 209 -1.76 -0.54 31.16
N ASN A 210 -2.09 0.11 30.04
CA ASN A 210 -1.49 1.35 29.56
C ASN A 210 0.02 1.24 29.25
N GLY A 211 0.52 0.03 29.00
CA GLY A 211 1.90 -0.24 28.57
C GLY A 211 2.14 0.03 27.09
N VAL A 212 1.54 1.10 26.54
CA VAL A 212 1.62 1.47 25.12
C VAL A 212 2.68 2.56 24.95
N GLY A 213 3.68 2.30 24.10
CA GLY A 213 4.73 3.26 23.78
C GLY A 213 4.32 4.28 22.72
N ASP A 214 5.32 4.98 22.17
CA ASP A 214 5.08 5.86 21.01
C ASP A 214 4.68 5.02 19.79
N VAL A 215 3.53 5.37 19.24
CA VAL A 215 2.85 4.69 18.13
C VAL A 215 3.08 5.39 16.79
N MET A 216 3.86 6.47 16.75
CA MET A 216 4.29 7.08 15.50
C MET A 216 5.29 6.20 14.76
N SER A 217 5.09 5.97 13.46
CA SER A 217 5.99 5.14 12.66
C SER A 217 7.23 5.91 12.19
N PRO A 218 8.42 5.28 12.12
CA PRO A 218 9.59 5.87 11.47
C PRO A 218 9.33 6.28 10.00
N ASP A 219 8.45 5.58 9.29
CA ASP A 219 8.07 5.93 7.91
C ASP A 219 7.30 7.26 7.86
N GLU A 220 6.55 7.60 8.93
CA GLU A 220 5.93 8.91 9.11
C GLU A 220 6.95 9.98 9.52
N GLN A 221 8.11 9.59 10.10
CA GLN A 221 9.15 10.48 10.61
C GLN A 221 10.27 10.78 9.61
N GLU A 222 10.67 9.84 8.73
CA GLU A 222 11.87 9.98 7.90
C GLU A 222 11.71 9.62 6.40
N GLU A 223 10.79 8.73 6.01
CA GLU A 223 10.66 8.31 4.61
C GLU A 223 9.66 9.16 3.80
N THR A 224 10.10 10.37 3.42
CA THR A 224 9.37 11.17 2.42
C THR A 224 9.51 10.54 1.03
N SER A 225 8.37 10.27 0.39
CA SER A 225 8.33 9.87 -1.02
C SER A 225 9.00 10.92 -1.92
N SER A 226 9.32 10.55 -3.16
CA SER A 226 9.83 11.52 -4.15
C SER A 226 8.86 12.68 -4.40
N ILE A 227 7.56 12.46 -4.18
CA ILE A 227 6.49 13.46 -4.33
C ILE A 227 6.54 14.43 -3.15
N ALA A 228 6.53 13.95 -1.91
CA ALA A 228 6.70 14.77 -0.71
C ALA A 228 8.00 15.60 -0.76
N LYS A 229 9.13 14.99 -1.17
CA LYS A 229 10.41 15.68 -1.37
C LYS A 229 10.33 16.80 -2.41
N SER A 230 9.53 16.62 -3.45
CA SER A 230 9.35 17.63 -4.52
C SER A 230 8.59 18.86 -4.04
N PHE A 231 7.83 18.76 -2.94
CA PHE A 231 7.11 19.89 -2.35
C PHE A 231 7.93 20.68 -1.33
N GLY A 232 9.18 20.30 -1.06
CA GLY A 232 10.17 21.12 -0.34
C GLY A 232 9.89 21.36 1.14
N ASN A 233 8.74 20.92 1.66
CA ASN A 233 8.38 21.03 3.06
C ASN A 233 8.77 19.75 3.79
N LYS A 234 9.51 19.90 4.90
CA LYS A 234 9.51 18.86 5.93
C LYS A 234 8.06 18.70 6.39
N PRO A 235 7.57 17.47 6.63
CA PRO A 235 6.30 17.31 7.32
C PRO A 235 6.37 18.19 8.58
N GLY A 236 5.41 19.10 8.74
CA GLY A 236 5.31 19.85 9.99
C GLY A 236 5.15 18.84 11.12
N THR A 237 5.97 18.95 12.17
CA THR A 237 5.93 18.12 13.38
C THR A 237 4.69 18.40 14.24
N GLY A 238 3.54 18.70 13.63
CA GLY A 238 2.30 18.98 14.30
C GLY A 238 1.12 18.93 13.32
N GLU A 239 0.03 18.32 13.77
CA GLU A 239 -1.32 18.43 13.19
C GLU A 239 -1.70 17.50 12.02
N SER A 240 -1.06 16.34 11.91
CA SER A 240 -1.61 15.23 11.13
C SER A 240 -1.43 13.88 11.81
N ALA A 241 -1.67 13.85 13.12
CA ALA A 241 -1.91 12.59 13.80
C ALA A 241 -3.20 11.98 13.23
N THR A 242 -3.06 11.04 12.31
CA THR A 242 -3.97 9.89 12.25
C THR A 242 -4.16 9.42 13.69
N GLN A 243 -5.39 9.09 14.10
CA GLN A 243 -5.70 8.75 15.50
C GLN A 243 -4.89 7.56 16.05
N THR A 244 -4.06 6.95 15.23
CA THR A 244 -3.05 5.97 15.59
C THR A 244 -1.84 6.56 16.34
N GLY A 245 -1.79 7.87 16.63
CA GLY A 245 -0.63 8.60 17.17
C GLY A 245 -0.65 9.05 18.65
N GLY A 246 -1.46 8.45 19.56
CA GLY A 246 -1.35 8.70 21.02
C GLY A 246 -2.61 8.35 21.84
N ALA A 247 -2.49 7.34 22.72
CA ALA A 247 -3.55 6.50 23.35
C ALA A 247 -4.82 7.23 23.86
N PRO A 248 -5.99 6.97 23.25
CA PRO A 248 -6.91 5.87 23.62
C PRO A 248 -6.92 4.72 22.59
N LEU A 249 -7.71 3.66 22.85
CA LEU A 249 -7.83 2.52 21.94
C LEU A 249 -8.26 2.92 20.53
N PRO A 250 -7.71 2.28 19.47
CA PRO A 250 -8.02 2.64 18.09
C PRO A 250 -9.43 2.19 17.68
N TYR A 251 -9.87 2.62 16.50
CA TYR A 251 -11.07 2.12 15.83
C TYR A 251 -12.42 2.39 16.54
N GLY A 252 -12.41 3.19 17.61
CA GLY A 252 -13.59 3.38 18.46
C GLY A 252 -13.83 2.24 19.45
N LEU A 253 -12.78 1.47 19.76
CA LEU A 253 -12.81 0.52 20.87
C LEU A 253 -13.00 1.28 22.19
N ASP A 254 -13.92 0.78 23.02
CA ASP A 254 -14.27 1.36 24.31
C ASP A 254 -13.38 0.78 25.41
N ALA A 255 -12.58 1.64 26.05
CA ALA A 255 -11.68 1.26 27.14
C ALA A 255 -12.43 0.75 28.38
N ALA A 256 -13.73 1.03 28.54
CA ALA A 256 -14.53 0.48 29.63
C ALA A 256 -14.85 -1.01 29.46
N THR A 257 -14.84 -1.51 28.22
CA THR A 257 -15.22 -2.91 27.89
C THR A 257 -14.09 -3.70 27.24
N THR A 258 -13.04 -3.02 26.79
CA THR A 258 -11.89 -3.61 26.10
C THR A 258 -10.63 -3.42 26.95
N PRO A 259 -10.11 -4.48 27.60
CA PRO A 259 -8.80 -4.41 28.23
C PRO A 259 -7.69 -4.23 27.18
N GLU A 260 -6.61 -3.58 27.59
CA GLU A 260 -5.36 -3.49 26.84
C GLU A 260 -4.22 -3.87 27.76
N LEU A 261 -3.20 -4.48 27.17
CA LEU A 261 -1.96 -4.82 27.84
C LEU A 261 -0.80 -4.55 26.89
N GLY A 262 0.26 -3.93 27.42
CA GLY A 262 1.49 -3.74 26.70
C GLY A 262 2.73 -3.83 27.56
N THR A 263 3.88 -3.79 26.92
CA THR A 263 5.21 -4.01 27.53
C THR A 263 6.07 -2.76 27.54
N TYR A 264 5.56 -1.61 27.09
CA TYR A 264 6.34 -0.38 27.09
C TYR A 264 6.67 0.07 28.51
N GLY A 265 7.96 0.33 28.77
CA GLY A 265 8.47 0.74 30.07
C GLY A 265 8.79 -0.42 31.01
N GLU A 266 8.59 -1.66 30.58
CA GLU A 266 8.94 -2.85 31.35
C GLU A 266 10.42 -3.21 31.16
N GLU A 267 11.14 -3.39 32.26
CA GLU A 267 12.60 -3.66 32.26
C GLU A 267 12.94 -5.15 32.41
N GLN A 268 11.92 -6.01 32.47
CA GLN A 268 12.06 -7.45 32.62
C GLN A 268 11.38 -8.18 31.45
N PRO A 269 11.84 -9.39 31.08
CA PRO A 269 11.16 -10.20 30.08
C PRO A 269 9.68 -10.40 30.42
N ALA A 270 8.82 -10.17 29.43
CA ALA A 270 7.38 -10.26 29.55
C ALA A 270 6.82 -11.47 28.77
N ASP A 271 5.82 -12.13 29.35
CA ASP A 271 5.09 -13.24 28.77
C ASP A 271 3.58 -13.04 28.99
N LEU A 272 2.78 -13.33 27.98
CA LEU A 272 1.32 -13.32 28.04
C LEU A 272 0.76 -14.63 27.50
N VAL A 273 -0.07 -15.29 28.29
CA VAL A 273 -0.89 -16.42 27.84
C VAL A 273 -2.30 -16.23 28.36
N THR A 274 -3.17 -15.69 27.49
CA THR A 274 -4.54 -15.36 27.89
C THR A 274 -5.35 -16.62 28.25
N GLY A 275 -6.51 -16.42 28.86
CA GLY A 275 -7.56 -17.44 28.88
C GLY A 275 -8.08 -17.74 27.48
N TRP A 276 -8.88 -18.80 27.38
CA TRP A 276 -9.47 -19.27 26.13
C TRP A 276 -10.68 -18.44 25.72
N TYR A 277 -10.84 -18.18 24.42
CA TYR A 277 -12.01 -17.57 23.78
C TYR A 277 -12.66 -18.58 22.85
N ARG A 278 -14.00 -18.64 22.85
CA ARG A 278 -14.78 -19.57 22.04
C ARG A 278 -14.77 -19.14 20.57
N LEU A 279 -14.45 -20.09 19.68
CA LEU A 279 -14.63 -19.93 18.25
C LEU A 279 -16.11 -20.15 17.88
N PRO A 280 -16.60 -19.51 16.80
CA PRO A 280 -17.91 -19.81 16.26
C PRO A 280 -17.94 -21.25 15.73
N ALA A 281 -19.16 -21.74 15.49
CA ALA A 281 -19.38 -23.02 14.86
C ALA A 281 -18.67 -23.07 13.50
N GLN A 282 -18.20 -24.24 13.10
CA GLN A 282 -17.34 -24.38 11.92
C GLN A 282 -17.97 -23.84 10.62
N HIS A 283 -19.30 -23.94 10.48
CA HIS A 283 -20.01 -23.44 9.29
C HIS A 283 -20.04 -21.91 9.20
N ASP A 284 -19.79 -21.21 10.30
CA ASP A 284 -19.75 -19.75 10.39
C ASP A 284 -18.32 -19.18 10.30
N ARG A 285 -17.32 -20.03 9.97
CA ARG A 285 -15.90 -19.64 9.87
C ARG A 285 -15.53 -19.21 8.46
N SER A 286 -16.04 -18.08 8.00
CA SER A 286 -15.73 -17.54 6.66
C SER A 286 -14.78 -16.34 6.64
N ASP A 287 -14.52 -15.72 7.80
CA ASP A 287 -13.81 -14.44 7.88
C ASP A 287 -12.46 -14.56 8.62
N ILE A 288 -12.12 -13.54 9.41
CA ILE A 288 -10.87 -13.40 10.13
C ILE A 288 -11.12 -13.21 11.63
N ILE A 289 -10.16 -13.63 12.45
CA ILE A 289 -9.99 -13.07 13.79
C ILE A 289 -9.12 -11.82 13.65
N SER A 290 -9.53 -10.76 14.32
CA SER A 290 -8.81 -9.49 14.38
C SER A 290 -8.37 -9.19 15.81
N ILE A 291 -7.15 -8.72 15.98
CA ILE A 291 -6.61 -8.25 17.25
C ILE A 291 -6.01 -6.87 17.01
N ALA A 292 -6.53 -5.84 17.70
CA ALA A 292 -5.87 -4.54 17.62
C ALA A 292 -4.57 -4.63 18.42
N ALA A 293 -3.47 -4.28 17.77
CA ALA A 293 -2.13 -4.37 18.31
C ALA A 293 -1.30 -3.16 17.92
N ALA A 294 -0.30 -2.84 18.74
CA ALA A 294 0.69 -1.82 18.48
C ALA A 294 2.09 -2.34 18.87
N GLY A 295 3.12 -1.61 18.48
CA GLY A 295 4.50 -2.02 18.69
C GLY A 295 5.05 -2.88 17.55
N ARG A 296 6.19 -3.54 17.78
CA ARG A 296 6.93 -4.32 16.77
C ARG A 296 6.68 -5.80 16.96
N ILE A 297 5.89 -6.40 16.08
CA ILE A 297 5.36 -7.76 16.24
C ILE A 297 5.91 -8.65 15.13
N GLN A 298 6.35 -9.85 15.50
CA GLN A 298 6.73 -10.87 14.54
C GLN A 298 5.46 -11.42 13.88
N ALA A 299 5.40 -11.36 12.56
CA ALA A 299 4.21 -11.72 11.81
C ALA A 299 4.51 -12.16 10.38
N VAL A 300 3.47 -12.65 9.70
CA VAL A 300 3.46 -12.83 8.25
C VAL A 300 3.03 -11.52 7.61
N GLY A 301 3.94 -10.88 6.87
CA GLY A 301 3.66 -9.65 6.12
C GLY A 301 3.09 -9.91 4.73
N PRO A 302 2.91 -8.84 3.95
CA PRO A 302 2.44 -8.92 2.56
C PRO A 302 3.26 -9.91 1.72
N ASN A 303 2.58 -10.70 0.88
CA ASN A 303 3.17 -11.75 0.03
C ASN A 303 3.92 -12.85 0.80
N ASN A 304 3.45 -13.15 2.01
CA ASN A 304 4.04 -14.16 2.89
C ASN A 304 5.49 -13.82 3.30
N GLY A 305 5.85 -12.53 3.27
CA GLY A 305 7.14 -12.03 3.74
C GLY A 305 7.24 -12.12 5.26
N TYR A 306 8.46 -12.26 5.78
CA TYR A 306 8.69 -12.25 7.23
C TYR A 306 8.76 -10.82 7.76
N VAL A 307 7.95 -10.49 8.76
CA VAL A 307 8.05 -9.24 9.53
C VAL A 307 8.74 -9.55 10.85
N GLY A 308 9.87 -8.87 11.11
CA GLY A 308 10.60 -9.02 12.36
C GLY A 308 9.95 -8.23 13.51
N GLY A 309 10.01 -8.77 14.72
CA GLY A 309 9.41 -8.18 15.91
C GLY A 309 9.41 -9.19 17.05
N GLU A 310 8.57 -8.94 18.05
CA GLU A 310 8.36 -9.82 19.18
C GLU A 310 7.24 -10.83 18.89
N PRO A 311 7.37 -12.11 19.28
CA PRO A 311 6.44 -13.16 18.90
C PRO A 311 5.07 -12.96 19.52
N VAL A 312 4.05 -12.86 18.65
CA VAL A 312 2.63 -12.94 19.01
C VAL A 312 2.02 -14.05 18.16
N GLU A 313 1.54 -15.10 18.81
CA GLU A 313 0.94 -16.27 18.18
C GLU A 313 -0.48 -16.50 18.71
N ILE A 314 -1.34 -17.07 17.86
CA ILE A 314 -2.66 -17.52 18.27
C ILE A 314 -2.61 -19.02 18.46
N GLU A 315 -2.76 -19.47 19.70
CA GLU A 315 -2.84 -20.87 20.04
C GLU A 315 -4.30 -21.32 19.96
N TYR A 316 -4.57 -22.35 19.15
CA TYR A 316 -5.90 -22.92 18.99
C TYR A 316 -5.99 -24.27 19.72
N GLY A 317 -7.17 -24.59 20.21
CA GLY A 317 -7.39 -25.74 21.09
C GLY A 317 -8.79 -26.34 21.00
N SER A 318 -8.98 -27.46 21.68
CA SER A 318 -10.29 -28.10 21.87
C SER A 318 -10.66 -28.11 23.34
N THR A 319 -11.92 -27.79 23.64
CA THR A 319 -12.47 -27.91 25.00
C THR A 319 -12.43 -29.35 25.49
N ASP A 320 -11.95 -29.55 26.71
CA ASP A 320 -12.07 -30.80 27.48
C ASP A 320 -13.35 -30.82 28.32
N SER A 321 -13.80 -29.64 28.74
CA SER A 321 -15.01 -29.41 29.53
C SER A 321 -15.55 -28.00 29.26
N GLU A 322 -16.63 -27.60 29.94
CA GLU A 322 -17.16 -26.23 29.83
C GLU A 322 -16.18 -25.14 30.31
N THR A 323 -15.16 -25.50 31.09
CA THR A 323 -14.24 -24.55 31.71
C THR A 323 -12.76 -24.78 31.37
N SER A 324 -12.44 -25.87 30.65
CA SER A 324 -11.06 -26.24 30.34
C SER A 324 -10.90 -26.64 28.89
N ALA A 325 -9.72 -26.38 28.33
CA ALA A 325 -9.33 -26.76 26.98
C ALA A 325 -7.84 -27.08 26.91
N HIS A 326 -7.47 -27.93 25.96
CA HIS A 326 -6.10 -28.26 25.64
C HIS A 326 -5.68 -27.67 24.29
N ALA A 327 -4.40 -27.33 24.17
CA ALA A 327 -3.84 -26.78 22.94
C ALA A 327 -3.63 -27.87 21.87
N LEU A 328 -3.87 -27.50 20.62
CA LEU A 328 -3.65 -28.37 19.45
C LEU A 328 -2.53 -27.85 18.54
N GLY A 329 -2.29 -26.54 18.52
CA GLY A 329 -1.24 -25.92 17.71
C GLY A 329 -1.33 -24.40 17.73
N ARG A 330 -0.51 -23.75 16.89
CA ARG A 330 -0.38 -22.29 16.84
C ARG A 330 -0.36 -21.80 15.40
N VAL A 331 -0.79 -20.54 15.23
CA VAL A 331 -0.71 -19.82 13.96
C VAL A 331 -0.16 -18.42 14.20
N THR A 332 0.76 -18.01 13.33
CA THR A 332 1.28 -16.64 13.29
C THR A 332 0.27 -15.74 12.57
N PRO A 333 -0.09 -14.57 13.14
CA PRO A 333 -1.00 -13.66 12.48
C PRO A 333 -0.36 -12.97 11.27
N ILE A 334 -1.23 -12.43 10.42
CA ILE A 334 -0.87 -11.49 9.36
C ILE A 334 -0.77 -10.09 9.95
N ASP A 335 0.29 -9.36 9.61
CA ASP A 335 0.47 -7.95 9.96
C ASP A 335 0.77 -7.12 8.70
N ILE A 336 -0.08 -6.14 8.43
CA ILE A 336 0.09 -5.23 7.27
C ILE A 336 1.00 -4.04 7.58
N GLY A 337 1.33 -3.80 8.85
CA GLY A 337 2.10 -2.64 9.27
C GLY A 337 1.36 -1.31 9.01
N PRO A 338 2.12 -0.20 8.97
CA PRO A 338 3.47 -0.06 9.51
C PRO A 338 3.49 -0.18 11.05
N ALA A 339 4.64 -0.64 11.56
CA ALA A 339 4.95 -0.62 12.99
C ALA A 339 5.61 0.72 13.39
N PRO A 340 5.46 1.19 14.64
CA PRO A 340 4.78 0.57 15.78
C PRO A 340 3.30 0.99 15.92
N SER A 341 2.70 1.65 14.92
CA SER A 341 1.34 2.18 14.99
C SER A 341 0.27 1.12 15.24
N TRP A 342 -0.85 1.54 15.84
CA TRP A 342 -2.03 0.69 15.99
C TRP A 342 -2.49 0.13 14.64
N ARG A 343 -2.68 -1.18 14.60
CA ARG A 343 -3.12 -1.95 13.44
C ARG A 343 -3.85 -3.22 13.88
N ASN A 344 -4.59 -3.83 12.96
CA ASN A 344 -5.25 -5.10 13.23
C ASN A 344 -4.37 -6.25 12.74
N LEU A 345 -3.89 -7.08 13.66
CA LEU A 345 -3.38 -8.41 13.33
C LEU A 345 -4.53 -9.30 12.87
N ARG A 346 -4.32 -10.07 11.80
CA ARG A 346 -5.40 -10.82 11.14
C ARG A 346 -5.06 -12.31 11.13
N VAL A 347 -6.00 -13.15 11.58
CA VAL A 347 -5.89 -14.61 11.45
C VAL A 347 -7.08 -15.12 10.66
N PRO A 348 -6.88 -15.48 9.37
CA PRO A 348 -7.91 -16.14 8.58
C PRO A 348 -8.42 -17.41 9.27
N LEU A 349 -9.73 -17.52 9.46
CA LEU A 349 -10.34 -18.62 10.20
C LEU A 349 -10.19 -19.97 9.48
N ASP A 350 -9.94 -19.96 8.17
CA ASP A 350 -9.64 -21.14 7.35
C ASP A 350 -8.25 -21.75 7.66
N ARG A 351 -7.35 -21.00 8.29
CA ARG A 351 -6.06 -21.51 8.80
C ARG A 351 -6.20 -22.27 10.13
N ILE A 352 -7.36 -22.19 10.79
CA ILE A 352 -7.61 -22.88 12.05
C ILE A 352 -8.26 -24.25 11.78
N PRO A 353 -7.70 -25.37 12.27
CA PRO A 353 -8.26 -26.70 12.06
C PRO A 353 -9.70 -26.83 12.56
N ALA A 354 -10.50 -27.64 11.86
CA ALA A 354 -11.89 -27.94 12.21
C ALA A 354 -12.08 -28.46 13.65
N ALA A 355 -11.11 -29.21 14.17
CA ALA A 355 -11.13 -29.77 15.52
C ALA A 355 -10.98 -28.72 16.62
N ALA A 356 -10.51 -27.51 16.31
CA ALA A 356 -10.36 -26.45 17.30
C ALA A 356 -11.70 -25.71 17.50
N ASN A 357 -12.06 -25.44 18.75
CA ASN A 357 -13.25 -24.68 19.13
C ASN A 357 -12.95 -23.53 20.11
N VAL A 358 -11.70 -23.34 20.48
CA VAL A 358 -11.22 -22.20 21.26
C VAL A 358 -9.88 -21.68 20.74
N ILE A 359 -9.58 -20.42 21.02
CA ILE A 359 -8.26 -19.80 20.81
C ILE A 359 -7.79 -19.02 22.04
N ARG A 360 -6.50 -18.76 22.15
CA ARG A 360 -5.93 -17.79 23.09
C ARG A 360 -4.72 -17.11 22.48
N ILE A 361 -4.38 -15.94 23.00
CA ILE A 361 -3.20 -15.20 22.58
C ILE A 361 -2.01 -15.67 23.42
N VAL A 362 -0.89 -15.96 22.74
CA VAL A 362 0.40 -16.25 23.35
C VAL A 362 1.39 -15.22 22.82
N ALA A 363 1.87 -14.34 23.69
CA ALA A 363 2.85 -13.32 23.33
C ALA A 363 4.06 -13.38 24.25
N LYS A 364 5.23 -13.02 23.72
CA LYS A 364 6.45 -12.85 24.50
C LYS A 364 7.17 -11.61 24.03
N ASP A 365 7.72 -10.87 24.97
CA ASP A 365 8.63 -9.77 24.72
C ASP A 365 9.80 -9.91 25.67
N HIS A 366 10.88 -10.49 25.17
CA HIS A 366 12.11 -10.69 25.94
C HIS A 366 13.19 -9.70 25.54
N ASN A 367 12.84 -8.71 24.70
CA ASN A 367 13.74 -7.67 24.24
C ASN A 367 13.68 -6.48 25.18
N LEU A 368 14.84 -6.00 25.63
CA LEU A 368 14.93 -4.87 26.57
C LEU A 368 15.22 -3.54 25.85
N ASP A 369 15.17 -3.51 24.51
CA ASP A 369 15.25 -2.28 23.74
C ASP A 369 13.95 -1.47 23.94
N PRO A 370 14.01 -0.23 24.47
CA PRO A 370 12.83 0.61 24.70
C PRO A 370 12.00 0.90 23.43
N GLN A 371 12.58 0.72 22.24
CA GLN A 371 11.90 0.89 20.95
C GLN A 371 11.19 -0.38 20.46
N ARG A 372 11.35 -1.50 21.19
CA ARG A 372 10.73 -2.79 20.90
C ARG A 372 9.81 -3.13 22.06
N TRP A 373 8.52 -2.93 21.81
CA TRP A 373 7.45 -3.23 22.75
C TRP A 373 6.27 -3.79 21.95
N VAL A 374 5.31 -4.37 22.66
CA VAL A 374 4.07 -4.91 22.10
C VAL A 374 2.91 -4.43 22.96
N ALA A 375 1.81 -4.00 22.33
CA ALA A 375 0.52 -3.85 22.99
C ALA A 375 -0.56 -4.62 22.24
N LEU A 376 -1.50 -5.20 22.98
CA LEU A 376 -2.53 -6.11 22.49
C LEU A 376 -3.88 -5.81 23.13
N THR A 377 -4.93 -6.15 22.41
CA THR A 377 -6.33 -6.19 22.88
C THR A 377 -6.90 -7.61 22.72
N PRO A 378 -8.05 -7.94 23.34
CA PRO A 378 -8.72 -9.21 23.12
C PRO A 378 -9.02 -9.49 21.64
N PRO A 379 -9.09 -10.78 21.24
CA PRO A 379 -9.46 -11.14 19.89
C PRO A 379 -10.95 -10.89 19.64
N ARG A 380 -11.26 -10.46 18.42
CA ARG A 380 -12.64 -10.24 17.94
C ARG A 380 -12.84 -10.85 16.57
N ILE A 381 -14.10 -11.13 16.23
CA ILE A 381 -14.49 -11.55 14.88
C ILE A 381 -15.28 -10.40 14.26
N PRO A 382 -14.68 -9.62 13.34
CA PRO A 382 -15.30 -8.44 12.79
C PRO A 382 -16.63 -8.74 12.09
N LYS A 383 -17.67 -7.96 12.42
CA LYS A 383 -18.92 -7.91 11.67
C LYS A 383 -18.81 -6.78 10.67
N THR A 384 -18.74 -7.11 9.40
CA THR A 384 -18.40 -6.13 8.35
C THR A 384 -19.53 -5.88 7.37
N HIS A 385 -19.55 -4.65 6.86
CA HIS A 385 -20.35 -4.23 5.70
C HIS A 385 -19.42 -3.74 4.60
N THR A 386 -19.85 -3.74 3.34
CA THR A 386 -19.03 -3.10 2.31
C THR A 386 -18.98 -1.59 2.53
N LEU A 387 -17.88 -0.94 2.15
CA LEU A 387 -17.75 0.51 2.21
C LEU A 387 -18.88 1.18 1.43
N ASN A 388 -19.28 0.60 0.30
CA ASN A 388 -20.38 1.11 -0.51
C ASN A 388 -21.73 1.05 0.24
N ASP A 389 -22.00 0.00 1.01
CA ASP A 389 -23.23 -0.10 1.82
C ASP A 389 -23.25 0.94 2.94
N LEU A 390 -22.08 1.22 3.53
CA LEU A 390 -21.95 2.15 4.65
C LEU A 390 -22.00 3.63 4.22
N VAL A 391 -21.15 4.01 3.25
CA VAL A 391 -20.97 5.41 2.83
C VAL A 391 -22.01 5.80 1.77
N GLY A 392 -22.37 4.86 0.89
CA GLY A 392 -23.26 5.09 -0.24
C GLY A 392 -22.67 6.06 -1.28
N SER A 393 -23.56 6.68 -2.05
CA SER A 393 -23.23 7.57 -3.18
C SER A 393 -23.73 9.00 -3.02
N LYS A 394 -24.32 9.34 -1.86
CA LYS A 394 -24.96 10.65 -1.62
C LYS A 394 -24.21 11.52 -0.61
N GLN A 395 -23.66 10.88 0.42
CA GLN A 395 -22.98 11.59 1.49
C GLN A 395 -21.71 12.27 0.94
N PRO A 396 -21.39 13.50 1.39
CA PRO A 396 -20.15 14.17 1.00
C PRO A 396 -18.94 13.47 1.62
N VAL A 397 -17.98 13.12 0.77
CA VAL A 397 -16.74 12.44 1.14
C VAL A 397 -15.55 13.33 0.80
N LEU A 398 -14.58 13.44 1.71
CA LEU A 398 -13.24 13.92 1.40
C LEU A 398 -12.46 12.75 0.82
N LEU A 399 -12.42 12.67 -0.52
CA LEU A 399 -11.58 11.70 -1.22
C LEU A 399 -10.21 12.32 -1.38
N ASP A 400 -9.20 11.74 -0.75
CA ASP A 400 -7.81 12.13 -1.02
C ASP A 400 -7.54 11.97 -2.52
N TRP A 401 -6.70 12.85 -3.10
CA TRP A 401 -6.51 12.92 -4.56
C TRP A 401 -6.05 11.59 -5.19
N ALA A 402 -5.41 10.74 -4.38
CA ALA A 402 -4.94 9.41 -4.71
C ALA A 402 -6.05 8.42 -5.06
N VAL A 403 -7.19 8.51 -4.37
CA VAL A 403 -8.16 7.41 -4.30
C VAL A 403 -9.33 7.57 -5.26
N GLY A 404 -9.54 8.77 -5.81
CA GLY A 404 -10.77 9.14 -6.52
C GLY A 404 -11.16 8.19 -7.66
N LEU A 405 -10.21 7.65 -8.42
CA LEU A 405 -10.50 6.74 -9.53
C LEU A 405 -11.06 5.38 -9.08
N GLN A 406 -10.73 4.94 -7.87
CA GLN A 406 -11.14 3.62 -7.34
C GLN A 406 -12.42 3.68 -6.51
N PHE A 407 -12.92 4.88 -6.23
CA PHE A 407 -14.19 5.15 -5.53
C PHE A 407 -15.13 6.02 -6.39
N PRO A 408 -15.47 5.61 -7.63
CA PRO A 408 -16.21 6.47 -8.57
C PRO A 408 -17.68 6.69 -8.18
N CYS A 409 -18.21 5.91 -7.24
CA CYS A 409 -19.59 6.03 -6.76
C CYS A 409 -19.72 6.97 -5.55
N GLN A 410 -18.66 7.15 -4.77
CA GLN A 410 -18.66 8.03 -3.61
C GLN A 410 -18.61 9.47 -4.08
N ARG A 411 -19.47 10.33 -3.54
CA ARG A 411 -19.59 11.71 -3.98
C ARG A 411 -18.59 12.60 -3.22
N PRO A 412 -17.65 13.27 -3.90
CA PRO A 412 -16.83 14.30 -3.26
C PRO A 412 -17.69 15.39 -2.62
N PHE A 413 -17.22 16.00 -1.55
CA PHE A 413 -17.87 17.22 -1.03
C PHE A 413 -17.81 18.34 -2.09
N ASP A 414 -18.84 19.18 -2.11
CA ASP A 414 -18.96 20.29 -3.06
C ASP A 414 -18.60 21.63 -2.40
N HIS A 415 -18.44 22.69 -3.18
CA HIS A 415 -18.30 24.05 -2.66
C HIS A 415 -19.10 25.04 -3.52
N LYS A 416 -19.70 26.04 -2.89
CA LYS A 416 -20.48 27.07 -3.59
C LYS A 416 -20.29 28.42 -2.91
N ASP A 417 -20.13 29.47 -3.72
CA ASP A 417 -19.99 30.85 -3.25
C ASP A 417 -18.86 31.02 -2.19
N GLY A 418 -17.77 30.26 -2.33
CA GLY A 418 -16.63 30.26 -1.39
C GLY A 418 -16.85 29.43 -0.11
N ILE A 419 -17.98 28.74 0.04
CA ILE A 419 -18.32 27.92 1.21
C ILE A 419 -18.27 26.44 0.83
N ALA A 420 -17.44 25.67 1.53
CA ALA A 420 -17.32 24.22 1.35
C ALA A 420 -18.45 23.47 2.08
N GLN A 421 -18.94 22.40 1.46
CA GLN A 421 -19.82 21.42 2.09
C GLN A 421 -19.01 20.59 3.08
N VAL A 422 -19.51 20.44 4.31
CA VAL A 422 -18.85 19.65 5.36
C VAL A 422 -18.94 18.15 5.03
N PRO A 423 -17.81 17.43 4.86
CA PRO A 423 -17.80 15.99 4.62
C PRO A 423 -18.07 15.18 5.90
N GLY A 424 -18.71 14.01 5.74
CA GLY A 424 -18.91 13.06 6.85
C GLY A 424 -17.90 11.90 6.88
N TRP A 425 -17.13 11.75 5.80
CA TRP A 425 -16.16 10.68 5.62
C TRP A 425 -14.90 11.18 4.94
N ARG A 426 -13.78 10.52 5.21
CA ARG A 426 -12.54 10.65 4.44
C ARG A 426 -12.04 9.28 4.01
N ILE A 427 -11.63 9.15 2.75
CA ILE A 427 -11.01 7.93 2.21
C ILE A 427 -9.57 8.27 1.82
N LEU A 428 -8.64 7.54 2.42
CA LEU A 428 -7.20 7.71 2.24
C LEU A 428 -6.60 6.50 1.52
N PRO A 429 -5.50 6.65 0.77
CA PRO A 429 -4.76 5.51 0.25
C PRO A 429 -3.99 4.80 1.39
N ASN A 430 -3.16 3.82 1.05
CA ASN A 430 -2.25 3.15 1.98
C ASN A 430 -1.40 4.16 2.78
N ARG A 431 -0.83 3.75 3.93
CA ARG A 431 -0.20 4.72 4.86
C ARG A 431 0.88 5.60 4.22
N LEU A 432 1.73 5.03 3.36
CA LEU A 432 2.73 5.80 2.61
C LEU A 432 2.11 6.85 1.67
N GLY A 433 1.04 6.48 0.95
CA GLY A 433 0.31 7.42 0.10
C GLY A 433 -0.44 8.48 0.90
N ALA A 434 -0.92 8.12 2.10
CA ALA A 434 -1.67 9.02 2.96
C ALA A 434 -0.79 10.15 3.51
N ALA A 435 0.51 9.88 3.72
CA ALA A 435 1.49 10.89 4.07
C ALA A 435 1.64 11.95 2.95
N ASP A 436 1.71 11.50 1.69
CA ASP A 436 1.79 12.40 0.52
C ASP A 436 0.50 13.22 0.34
N THR A 437 -0.66 12.58 0.44
CA THR A 437 -1.94 13.27 0.24
C THR A 437 -2.20 14.28 1.34
N THR A 438 -1.97 13.89 2.60
CA THR A 438 -2.13 14.76 3.77
C THR A 438 -1.19 15.96 3.73
N MET A 439 0.07 15.77 3.32
CA MET A 439 1.01 16.88 3.15
C MET A 439 0.53 17.86 2.07
N TRP A 440 0.14 17.33 0.90
CA TRP A 440 -0.30 18.12 -0.24
C TRP A 440 -1.54 18.96 0.06
N GLU A 441 -2.51 18.37 0.77
CA GLU A 441 -3.82 18.97 1.03
C GLU A 441 -3.95 19.60 2.44
N SER A 442 -2.80 19.82 3.08
CA SER A 442 -2.64 20.40 4.41
C SER A 442 -3.09 21.87 4.50
N HIS A 443 -3.20 22.38 5.73
CA HIS A 443 -3.44 23.79 6.01
C HIS A 443 -2.43 24.72 5.33
N ALA A 444 -1.13 24.39 5.42
CA ALA A 444 -0.06 25.18 4.83
C ALA A 444 -0.14 25.23 3.29
N GLY A 445 -0.65 24.16 2.67
CA GLY A 445 -0.94 24.11 1.23
C GLY A 445 -2.23 24.82 0.81
N GLY A 446 -3.02 25.34 1.77
CA GLY A 446 -4.35 25.89 1.52
C GLY A 446 -5.42 24.84 1.19
N GLY A 447 -5.13 23.56 1.47
CA GLY A 447 -6.01 22.44 1.17
C GLY A 447 -7.14 22.24 2.18
N PRO A 448 -8.05 21.29 1.91
CA PRO A 448 -9.26 21.08 2.70
C PRO A 448 -9.01 20.67 4.14
N LEU A 449 -7.87 20.07 4.47
CA LEU A 449 -7.56 19.68 5.84
C LEU A 449 -7.41 20.89 6.77
N GLY A 450 -7.02 22.04 6.23
CA GLY A 450 -6.84 23.26 7.02
C GLY A 450 -8.11 23.77 7.68
N TRP A 451 -9.28 23.59 7.05
CA TRP A 451 -10.57 23.95 7.65
C TRP A 451 -11.29 22.73 8.22
N SER A 452 -11.16 21.55 7.63
CA SER A 452 -11.90 20.37 8.08
C SER A 452 -11.45 19.94 9.48
N GLN A 453 -10.15 20.04 9.79
CA GLN A 453 -9.60 19.71 11.12
C GLN A 453 -10.04 20.71 12.20
N GLN A 454 -10.39 21.95 11.84
CA GLN A 454 -10.93 22.93 12.78
C GLN A 454 -12.40 22.68 13.12
N LEU A 455 -13.12 21.94 12.29
CA LEU A 455 -14.56 21.69 12.42
C LEU A 455 -14.89 20.25 12.83
N LEU A 456 -14.03 19.29 12.48
CA LEU A 456 -14.33 17.86 12.51
C LEU A 456 -13.29 17.06 13.29
N ARG A 457 -13.73 15.98 13.94
CA ARG A 457 -12.89 14.97 14.58
C ARG A 457 -12.73 13.72 13.72
N SER A 458 -11.52 13.16 13.83
CA SER A 458 -10.93 11.95 13.21
C SER A 458 -11.81 10.84 12.69
N GLN A 459 -12.57 10.07 13.44
CA GLN A 459 -12.18 8.69 13.81
C GLN A 459 -11.88 7.69 12.68
N THR A 460 -10.76 6.96 12.75
CA THR A 460 -10.42 5.84 11.83
C THR A 460 -11.25 4.60 12.13
N LEU A 461 -11.72 3.88 11.09
CA LEU A 461 -12.45 2.62 11.22
C LEU A 461 -11.56 1.42 10.91
N ALA A 462 -11.86 0.27 11.52
CA ALA A 462 -11.23 -0.99 11.16
C ALA A 462 -11.76 -1.46 9.80
N THR A 463 -10.86 -1.57 8.82
CA THR A 463 -11.21 -1.97 7.46
C THR A 463 -10.27 -3.06 6.94
N TYR A 464 -10.80 -3.85 6.01
CA TYR A 464 -10.14 -5.01 5.45
C TYR A 464 -10.46 -5.10 3.96
N LEU A 465 -9.55 -5.68 3.16
CA LEU A 465 -9.82 -5.95 1.75
C LEU A 465 -10.34 -7.39 1.61
N ALA A 466 -11.55 -7.54 1.07
CA ALA A 466 -12.15 -8.85 0.89
C ALA A 466 -11.25 -9.75 0.00
N TYR A 467 -11.02 -10.98 0.46
CA TYR A 467 -10.18 -12.00 -0.19
C TYR A 467 -8.67 -11.69 -0.22
N ASP A 468 -8.22 -10.58 0.38
CA ASP A 468 -6.82 -10.17 0.38
C ASP A 468 -6.45 -9.59 1.76
N TRP A 469 -6.23 -10.49 2.71
CA TRP A 469 -6.09 -10.15 4.14
C TRP A 469 -4.72 -9.56 4.49
N ASP A 470 -3.72 -9.61 3.62
CA ASP A 470 -2.38 -9.05 3.83
C ASP A 470 -2.13 -7.75 3.06
N GLN A 471 -3.14 -7.25 2.32
CA GLN A 471 -3.05 -5.99 1.62
C GLN A 471 -3.42 -4.78 2.51
N ASP A 472 -2.55 -3.77 2.49
CA ASP A 472 -2.90 -2.40 2.90
C ASP A 472 -3.52 -1.67 1.69
N TRP A 473 -4.83 -1.48 1.72
CA TRP A 473 -5.56 -0.74 0.69
C TRP A 473 -5.61 0.76 0.98
N GLY A 474 -5.50 1.14 2.26
CA GLY A 474 -5.76 2.47 2.77
C GLY A 474 -6.66 2.51 3.99
N GLU A 475 -7.24 3.67 4.24
CA GLU A 475 -8.01 3.93 5.45
C GLU A 475 -9.36 4.60 5.15
N LEU A 476 -10.35 4.29 5.99
CA LEU A 476 -11.62 5.01 6.04
C LEU A 476 -11.73 5.70 7.40
N GLN A 477 -12.05 6.99 7.36
CA GLN A 477 -12.27 7.81 8.55
C GLN A 477 -13.69 8.38 8.56
N ARG A 478 -14.35 8.34 9.73
CA ARG A 478 -15.61 9.03 9.99
C ARG A 478 -15.32 10.41 10.57
N LEU A 479 -15.76 11.44 9.86
CA LEU A 479 -15.60 12.81 10.27
C LEU A 479 -16.85 13.27 11.03
N SER A 480 -16.69 13.60 12.31
CA SER A 480 -17.81 14.05 13.16
C SER A 480 -17.61 15.51 13.59
N PRO A 481 -18.64 16.37 13.56
CA PRO A 481 -18.52 17.75 14.05
C PRO A 481 -17.99 17.82 15.48
N ILE A 482 -17.09 18.77 15.74
CA ILE A 482 -16.65 19.10 17.10
C ILE A 482 -17.82 19.68 17.91
N ASP A 483 -18.60 20.56 17.29
CA ASP A 483 -19.87 21.06 17.82
C ASP A 483 -21.04 20.42 17.05
N PRO A 484 -21.78 19.48 17.66
CA PRO A 484 -22.91 18.81 17.00
C PRO A 484 -24.15 19.71 16.84
N SER A 485 -24.17 20.88 17.48
CA SER A 485 -25.28 21.85 17.38
C SER A 485 -25.12 22.83 16.20
N ALA A 486 -23.93 22.85 15.57
CA ALA A 486 -23.65 23.72 14.44
C ALA A 486 -24.51 23.37 13.22
N VAL A 487 -25.05 24.40 12.55
CA VAL A 487 -25.86 24.27 11.33
C VAL A 487 -25.26 25.08 10.17
N PRO A 488 -25.52 24.70 8.90
CA PRO A 488 -25.06 25.47 7.75
C PRO A 488 -25.58 26.91 7.77
N ALA A 489 -24.71 27.87 7.44
CA ALA A 489 -25.10 29.25 7.26
C ALA A 489 -25.93 29.44 5.98
N THR A 490 -26.83 30.44 5.96
CA THR A 490 -27.53 30.89 4.75
C THR A 490 -26.85 32.16 4.23
N PRO A 491 -25.97 32.08 3.21
CA PRO A 491 -25.24 33.24 2.72
C PRO A 491 -26.17 34.19 1.96
N THR A 492 -25.96 35.50 2.14
CA THR A 492 -26.49 36.52 1.23
C THR A 492 -25.49 36.73 0.11
N VAL A 493 -25.90 36.49 -1.13
CA VAL A 493 -25.04 36.62 -2.31
C VAL A 493 -25.49 37.82 -3.14
N THR A 494 -24.58 38.74 -3.39
CA THR A 494 -24.79 39.90 -4.28
C THR A 494 -23.93 39.75 -5.54
N GLN A 495 -24.37 40.39 -6.62
CA GLN A 495 -23.61 40.46 -7.86
C GLN A 495 -23.23 41.91 -8.13
N GLU A 496 -21.94 42.15 -8.33
CA GLU A 496 -21.38 43.46 -8.66
C GLU A 496 -20.60 43.38 -9.98
N THR A 497 -20.61 44.48 -10.74
CA THR A 497 -19.85 44.57 -12.00
C THR A 497 -18.57 45.36 -11.76
N HIS A 498 -17.42 44.72 -12.00
CA HIS A 498 -16.11 45.35 -11.89
C HIS A 498 -15.35 45.31 -13.23
N SER A 499 -14.28 46.10 -13.33
CA SER A 499 -13.37 46.05 -14.49
C SER A 499 -12.48 44.80 -14.46
N GLY A 500 -11.94 44.37 -15.60
CA GLY A 500 -11.03 43.22 -15.68
C GLY A 500 -9.66 43.38 -15.00
N MET A 501 -9.34 44.59 -14.50
CA MET A 501 -8.13 44.87 -13.72
C MET A 501 -8.44 45.17 -12.25
N TRP A 502 -9.71 45.10 -11.85
CA TRP A 502 -10.08 45.32 -10.46
C TRP A 502 -9.64 44.12 -9.62
N SER A 503 -9.13 44.41 -8.42
CA SER A 503 -8.82 43.41 -7.39
C SER A 503 -9.25 43.97 -6.03
N PRO A 504 -9.91 43.19 -5.17
CA PRO A 504 -10.26 43.61 -3.81
C PRO A 504 -9.05 43.58 -2.86
N GLY A 505 -7.88 43.14 -3.32
CA GLY A 505 -6.68 42.98 -2.50
C GLY A 505 -5.99 41.64 -2.73
N HIS A 506 -4.94 41.37 -1.97
CA HIS A 506 -4.24 40.09 -2.01
C HIS A 506 -5.00 39.03 -1.20
N ILE A 507 -4.95 37.78 -1.67
CA ILE A 507 -5.35 36.62 -0.87
C ILE A 507 -4.30 36.41 0.21
N TYR A 508 -4.72 36.05 1.42
CA TYR A 508 -3.81 35.62 2.47
C TYR A 508 -3.19 34.27 2.10
N THR A 509 -1.92 34.30 1.74
CA THR A 509 -1.07 33.12 1.53
C THR A 509 0.00 33.10 2.61
N TRP A 510 0.25 31.95 3.22
CA TRP A 510 1.28 31.77 4.26
C TRP A 510 2.69 32.04 3.77
#